data_AF-A0A353N3H5-F1
#
_entry.id   AF-A0A353N3H5-F1
#
_cell.length_a   1.000
_cell.length_b   1.000
_cell.length_c   1.000
_cell.angle_alpha   90.00
_cell.angle_beta   90.00
_cell.angle_gamma   90.00
#
_symmetry.space_group_name_H-M   'P 1'
#
loop_
_entity.id
_entity.type
_entity.pdbx_description
1 polymer ?
#
loop_
_entity_poly.entity_id
_entity_poly.type
_entity_poly.pdbx_seq_one_letter_code
_entity_poly.pdbx_strand_id
1 'polypeptide(L)'
;MGNLVLMALCFAAGIVLRRTGRLPGSAPSVLNSYVIHVALPAMALLHIHGLEFSPELLYPVGAAWILFGVGYLLFRQAGRIANYSSGTLGALFLTGALGNTSFVGLPMIEAFYGAELLGVGILIDQLGSFLILSTAG
;
A
#
# COMPACT_ATOMS: atom_id res chain seq x y z
N MET A 1 18.55 3.22 -5.43
CA MET A 1 18.58 2.43 -6.71
C MET A 1 18.52 0.92 -6.50
N GLY A 2 19.30 0.33 -5.56
CA GLY A 2 19.27 -1.12 -5.30
C GLY A 2 17.88 -1.68 -4.98
N ASN A 3 17.11 -1.02 -4.12
CA ASN A 3 15.79 -1.52 -3.69
C ASN A 3 14.74 -1.50 -4.81
N LEU A 4 14.80 -0.54 -5.75
CA LEU A 4 13.90 -0.51 -6.90
C LEU A 4 14.20 -1.65 -7.88
N VAL A 5 15.49 -1.91 -8.12
CA VAL A 5 15.93 -3.05 -8.94
C VAL A 5 15.51 -4.36 -8.28
N LEU A 6 15.70 -4.49 -6.97
CA LEU A 6 15.27 -5.65 -6.20
C LEU A 6 13.76 -5.86 -6.31
N MET A 7 12.95 -4.80 -6.19
CA MET A 7 11.50 -4.88 -6.34
C MET A 7 11.11 -5.39 -7.74
N ALA A 8 11.72 -4.85 -8.80
CA ALA A 8 11.48 -5.31 -10.17
C ALA A 8 11.90 -6.78 -10.37
N LEU A 9 13.04 -7.19 -9.80
CA LEU A 9 13.52 -8.57 -9.85
C LEU A 9 12.59 -9.53 -9.09
N CYS A 10 12.14 -9.16 -7.88
CA CYS A 10 11.18 -9.95 -7.11
C CYS A 10 9.85 -10.10 -7.84
N PHE A 11 9.36 -9.04 -8.49
CA PHE A 11 8.15 -9.10 -9.30
C PHE A 11 8.30 -10.03 -10.51
N ALA A 12 9.42 -9.92 -11.25
CA ALA A 12 9.73 -10.81 -12.36
C ALA A 12 9.88 -12.28 -11.90
N ALA A 13 10.55 -12.51 -10.78
CA ALA A 13 10.67 -13.83 -10.18
C ALA A 13 9.30 -14.41 -9.81
N GLY A 14 8.39 -13.61 -9.25
CA GLY A 14 7.00 -14.00 -8.98
C GLY A 14 6.26 -14.44 -10.25
N ILE A 15 6.42 -13.72 -11.36
CA ILE A 15 5.84 -14.09 -12.67
C ILE A 15 6.41 -15.44 -13.15
N VAL A 16 7.73 -15.64 -13.07
CA VAL A 16 8.38 -16.88 -13.47
C VAL A 16 7.92 -18.06 -12.60
N LEU A 17 7.85 -17.88 -11.28
CA LEU A 17 7.35 -18.90 -10.35
C LEU A 17 5.90 -19.28 -10.65
N ARG A 18 5.04 -18.29 -10.94
CA ARG A 18 3.65 -18.54 -11.36
C ARG A 18 3.57 -19.32 -12.66
N ARG A 19 4.37 -18.96 -13.67
CA ARG A 19 4.35 -19.62 -15.00
C ARG A 19 4.93 -21.03 -14.97
N THR A 20 5.91 -21.28 -14.12
CA THR A 20 6.55 -22.60 -13.98
C THR A 20 5.79 -23.57 -13.09
N GLY A 21 4.74 -23.09 -12.39
CA GLY A 21 3.93 -23.93 -11.50
C GLY A 21 4.68 -24.49 -10.29
N ARG A 22 5.85 -23.91 -9.95
CA ARG A 22 6.69 -24.42 -8.85
C ARG A 22 6.13 -24.13 -7.47
N LEU A 23 5.18 -23.21 -7.36
CA LEU A 23 4.48 -22.88 -6.13
C LEU A 23 3.01 -23.26 -6.24
N PRO A 24 2.37 -23.69 -5.14
CA PRO A 24 0.94 -23.96 -5.12
C PRO A 24 0.13 -22.70 -5.40
N GLY A 25 -1.09 -22.85 -5.91
CA GLY A 25 -1.99 -21.72 -6.19
C GLY A 25 -2.33 -20.87 -4.96
N SER A 26 -2.14 -21.40 -3.75
CA SER A 26 -2.30 -20.70 -2.47
C SER A 26 -1.09 -19.87 -2.06
N ALA A 27 0.05 -19.94 -2.78
CA ALA A 27 1.25 -19.23 -2.38
C ALA A 27 1.05 -17.70 -2.22
N PRO A 28 0.33 -16.98 -3.10
CA PRO A 28 0.10 -15.55 -2.90
C PRO A 28 -0.67 -15.23 -1.62
N SER A 29 -1.70 -16.02 -1.28
CA SER A 29 -2.48 -15.78 -0.06
C SER A 29 -1.69 -16.08 1.20
N VAL A 30 -0.89 -17.16 1.21
CA VAL A 30 -0.01 -17.51 2.35
C VAL A 30 1.05 -16.43 2.57
N LEU A 31 1.72 -15.98 1.51
CA LEU A 31 2.75 -14.94 1.61
C LEU A 31 2.16 -13.60 2.06
N ASN A 32 1.01 -13.20 1.51
CA ASN A 32 0.34 -11.97 1.94
C ASN A 32 -0.12 -12.06 3.39
N SER A 33 -0.64 -13.21 3.82
CA SER A 33 -1.06 -13.43 5.21
C SER A 33 0.12 -13.29 6.17
N TYR A 34 1.28 -13.87 5.84
CA TYR A 34 2.51 -13.67 6.61
C TYR A 34 2.92 -12.18 6.67
N VAL A 35 2.90 -11.48 5.54
CA VAL A 35 3.28 -10.06 5.49
C VAL A 35 2.35 -9.22 6.36
N ILE A 36 1.03 -9.41 6.23
CA ILE A 36 0.03 -8.61 6.95
C ILE A 36 0.03 -8.90 8.45
N HIS A 37 0.17 -10.16 8.86
CA HIS A 37 0.00 -10.53 10.27
C HIS A 37 1.32 -10.60 11.05
N VAL A 38 2.46 -10.68 10.38
CA VAL A 38 3.77 -10.83 11.04
C VAL A 38 4.72 -9.72 10.65
N ALA A 39 5.01 -9.56 9.35
CA ALA A 39 6.05 -8.63 8.90
C ALA A 39 5.67 -7.16 9.14
N LEU A 40 4.46 -6.74 8.75
CA LEU A 40 4.00 -5.36 8.93
C LEU A 40 3.90 -4.95 10.41
N PRO A 41 3.30 -5.75 11.32
CA PRO A 41 3.32 -5.44 12.74
C PRO A 41 4.73 -5.35 13.33
N ALA A 42 5.65 -6.25 12.93
CA ALA A 42 7.03 -6.20 13.38
C ALA A 42 7.76 -4.95 12.89
N MET A 43 7.57 -4.57 11.61
CA MET A 43 8.10 -3.34 11.04
C MET A 43 7.54 -2.11 11.75
N ALA A 44 6.24 -2.10 12.05
CA ALA A 44 5.61 -1.02 12.78
C ALA A 44 6.22 -0.85 14.18
N LEU A 45 6.39 -1.94 14.94
CA LEU A 45 7.05 -1.86 16.24
C LEU A 45 8.50 -1.38 16.12
N LEU A 46 9.25 -1.87 15.13
CA LEU A 46 10.65 -1.52 14.93
C LEU A 46 10.85 -0.04 14.59
N HIS A 47 10.06 0.50 13.66
CA HIS A 47 10.29 1.84 13.11
C HIS A 47 9.45 2.94 13.76
N ILE A 48 8.28 2.63 14.34
CA ILE A 48 7.47 3.64 15.05
C ILE A 48 8.10 3.95 16.42
N HIS A 49 8.75 2.98 17.06
CA HIS A 49 9.33 3.20 18.40
C HIS A 49 10.37 4.33 18.44
N GLY A 50 11.18 4.49 17.39
CA GLY A 50 12.19 5.54 17.30
C GLY A 50 11.68 6.86 16.72
N LEU A 51 10.38 6.97 16.45
CA LEU A 51 9.80 8.13 15.76
C LEU A 51 9.36 9.19 16.77
N GLU A 52 9.85 10.42 16.60
CA GLU A 52 9.41 11.55 17.42
C GLU A 52 8.00 11.96 16.99
N PHE A 53 7.03 11.81 17.91
CA PHE A 53 5.67 12.21 17.65
C PHE A 53 5.54 13.72 17.64
N SER A 54 5.24 14.27 16.46
CA SER A 54 5.02 15.69 16.28
C SER A 54 3.75 15.95 15.43
N PRO A 55 3.09 17.12 15.58
CA PRO A 55 1.91 17.46 14.79
C PRO A 55 2.16 17.43 13.27
N GLU A 56 3.41 17.61 12.83
CA GLU A 56 3.81 17.57 11.42
C GLU A 56 3.58 16.20 10.79
N LEU A 57 3.53 15.12 11.57
CA LEU A 57 3.21 13.77 11.08
C LEU A 57 1.75 13.64 10.60
N LEU A 58 0.89 14.60 10.95
CA LEU A 58 -0.48 14.64 10.43
C LEU A 58 -0.52 14.97 8.94
N TYR A 59 0.46 15.72 8.41
CA TYR A 59 0.52 16.04 6.98
C TYR A 59 0.66 14.79 6.10
N PRO A 60 1.66 13.91 6.29
CA PRO A 60 1.81 12.71 5.46
C PRO A 60 0.63 11.74 5.63
N VAL A 61 0.09 11.56 6.86
CA VAL A 61 -1.11 10.74 7.06
C VAL A 61 -2.32 11.34 6.34
N GLY A 62 -2.54 12.65 6.50
CA GLY A 62 -3.62 13.38 5.83
C GLY A 62 -3.51 13.33 4.30
N ALA A 63 -2.31 13.27 3.75
CA ALA A 63 -2.11 13.13 2.31
C ALA A 63 -2.72 11.83 1.75
N ALA A 64 -2.65 10.71 2.49
CA ALA A 64 -3.31 9.47 2.08
C ALA A 64 -4.84 9.60 2.05
N TRP A 65 -5.42 10.28 3.04
CA TRP A 65 -6.85 10.56 3.10
C TRP A 65 -7.31 11.51 1.99
N ILE A 66 -6.53 12.54 1.71
CA ILE A 66 -6.79 13.48 0.60
C ILE A 66 -6.72 12.74 -0.74
N LEU A 67 -5.70 11.90 -0.94
CA LEU A 67 -5.56 11.09 -2.15
C LEU A 67 -6.79 10.21 -2.37
N PHE A 68 -7.24 9.51 -1.33
CA PHE A 68 -8.45 8.68 -1.41
C PHE A 68 -9.69 9.53 -1.67
N GLY A 69 -9.86 10.65 -0.96
CA GLY A 69 -11.02 11.54 -1.14
C GLY A 69 -11.09 12.10 -2.57
N VAL A 70 -9.97 12.54 -3.13
CA VAL A 70 -9.88 13.00 -4.52
C VAL A 70 -10.18 11.85 -5.48
N GLY A 71 -9.55 10.69 -5.30
CA GLY A 71 -9.79 9.51 -6.13
C GLY A 71 -11.25 9.06 -6.09
N TYR A 72 -11.87 9.02 -4.92
CA TYR A 72 -13.29 8.71 -4.74
C TYR A 72 -14.18 9.68 -5.53
N LEU A 73 -13.96 10.99 -5.41
CA LEU A 73 -14.72 11.99 -6.16
C LEU A 73 -14.54 11.83 -7.67
N LEU A 74 -13.32 11.63 -8.13
CA LEU A 74 -12.99 11.44 -9.55
C LEU A 74 -13.66 10.19 -10.11
N PHE A 75 -13.48 9.02 -9.48
CA PHE A 75 -14.09 7.78 -9.97
C PHE A 75 -15.61 7.80 -9.84
N ARG A 76 -16.17 8.44 -8.81
CA ARG A 76 -17.63 8.61 -8.69
C ARG A 76 -18.18 9.47 -9.81
N GLN A 77 -17.50 10.55 -10.17
CA GLN A 77 -17.91 11.40 -11.29
C GLN A 77 -17.76 10.66 -12.63
N ALA A 78 -16.64 9.95 -12.83
CA ALA A 78 -16.43 9.13 -14.02
C ALA A 78 -17.48 8.02 -14.14
N GLY A 79 -17.79 7.34 -13.04
CA GLY A 79 -18.80 6.28 -13.00
C GLY A 79 -20.22 6.78 -13.27
N ARG A 80 -20.55 8.01 -12.87
CA ARG A 80 -21.81 8.66 -13.26
C ARG A 80 -21.87 8.95 -14.76
N ILE A 81 -20.78 9.47 -15.34
CA ILE A 81 -20.73 9.81 -16.77
C ILE A 81 -20.78 8.53 -17.64
N ALA A 82 -20.08 7.48 -17.21
CA ALA A 82 -19.95 6.23 -17.95
C ALA A 82 -20.99 5.15 -17.56
N ASN A 83 -21.94 5.46 -16.66
CA ASN A 83 -22.94 4.52 -16.14
C ASN A 83 -22.36 3.20 -15.61
N TYR A 84 -21.30 3.27 -14.82
CA TYR A 84 -20.71 2.08 -14.20
C TYR A 84 -21.61 1.48 -13.13
N SER A 85 -21.60 0.14 -13.04
CA SER A 85 -22.26 -0.57 -11.95
C SER A 85 -21.58 -0.24 -10.61
N SER A 86 -22.32 -0.41 -9.51
CA SER A 86 -21.78 -0.20 -8.16
C SER A 86 -20.57 -1.10 -7.87
N GLY A 87 -20.53 -2.31 -8.43
CA GLY A 87 -19.41 -3.23 -8.28
C GLY A 87 -18.15 -2.74 -8.97
N THR A 88 -18.27 -2.25 -10.22
CA THR A 88 -17.15 -1.65 -10.95
C THR A 88 -16.64 -0.39 -10.25
N LEU A 89 -17.56 0.44 -9.74
CA LEU A 89 -17.19 1.65 -9.02
C LEU A 89 -16.45 1.34 -7.72
N GLY A 90 -16.90 0.33 -6.97
CA GLY A 90 -16.20 -0.18 -5.79
C GLY A 90 -14.79 -0.67 -6.13
N ALA A 91 -14.63 -1.46 -7.18
CA ALA A 91 -13.31 -1.91 -7.64
C ALA A 91 -12.39 -0.71 -7.96
N LEU A 92 -12.89 0.31 -8.66
CA LEU A 92 -12.12 1.52 -8.97
C LEU A 92 -11.68 2.29 -7.71
N PHE A 93 -12.55 2.38 -6.70
CA PHE A 93 -12.16 2.99 -5.42
C PHE A 93 -11.02 2.20 -4.76
N LEU A 94 -11.17 0.88 -4.66
CA LEU A 94 -10.17 0.02 -4.00
C LEU A 94 -8.83 -0.01 -4.74
N THR A 95 -8.85 -0.08 -6.07
CA THR A 95 -7.63 -0.25 -6.86
C THR A 95 -7.00 1.05 -7.34
N GLY A 96 -7.79 2.12 -7.44
CA GLY A 96 -7.38 3.38 -8.04
C GLY A 96 -7.28 4.55 -7.05
N ALA A 97 -8.06 4.54 -5.96
CA ALA A 97 -8.03 5.60 -4.95
C ALA A 97 -7.16 5.24 -3.73
N LEU A 98 -6.72 3.98 -3.62
CA LEU A 98 -5.76 3.52 -2.63
C LEU A 98 -4.44 3.15 -3.30
N GLY A 99 -3.33 3.49 -2.64
CA GLY A 99 -1.99 3.12 -3.07
C GLY A 99 -1.53 1.81 -2.45
N ASN A 100 -0.56 1.15 -3.09
CA ASN A 100 0.15 0.03 -2.48
C ASN A 100 1.28 0.56 -1.57
N THR A 101 0.90 1.16 -0.44
CA THR A 101 1.81 1.83 0.50
C THR A 101 2.79 0.88 1.18
N SER A 102 2.33 -0.31 1.58
CA SER A 102 3.17 -1.32 2.24
C SER A 102 4.18 -1.99 1.29
N PHE A 103 3.73 -2.54 0.16
CA PHE A 103 4.59 -3.39 -0.67
C PHE A 103 5.43 -2.59 -1.67
N VAL A 104 4.94 -1.43 -2.13
CA VAL A 104 5.66 -0.57 -3.09
C VAL A 104 6.09 0.74 -2.45
N GLY A 105 5.23 1.36 -1.63
CA GLY A 105 5.51 2.64 -0.99
C GLY A 105 6.73 2.60 -0.05
N LEU A 106 6.84 1.61 0.84
CA LEU A 106 7.98 1.50 1.77
C LEU A 106 9.33 1.33 1.03
N PRO A 107 9.48 0.39 0.06
CA PRO A 107 10.70 0.33 -0.74
C PRO A 107 11.01 1.62 -1.52
N MET A 108 9.98 2.33 -1.99
CA MET A 108 10.17 3.63 -2.64
C MET A 108 10.68 4.68 -1.65
N ILE A 109 10.11 4.76 -0.45
CA ILE A 109 10.57 5.68 0.59
C ILE A 109 12.03 5.40 0.93
N GLU A 110 12.38 4.14 1.16
CA GLU A 110 13.76 3.76 1.45
C GLU A 110 14.71 4.11 0.29
N ALA A 111 14.27 3.91 -0.96
CA ALA A 111 15.09 4.16 -2.13
C ALA A 111 15.34 5.65 -2.44
N PHE A 112 14.36 6.52 -2.15
CA PHE A 112 14.40 7.95 -2.50
C PHE A 112 14.73 8.85 -1.30
N TYR A 113 14.33 8.45 -0.10
CA TYR A 113 14.39 9.27 1.11
C TYR A 113 15.15 8.60 2.27
N GLY A 114 15.58 7.34 2.12
CA GLY A 114 16.37 6.61 3.10
C GLY A 114 15.54 5.87 4.16
N ALA A 115 16.22 5.00 4.91
CA ALA A 115 15.59 4.13 5.91
C ALA A 115 15.04 4.89 7.13
N GLU A 116 15.54 6.09 7.40
CA GLU A 116 15.10 6.95 8.51
C GLU A 116 13.62 7.35 8.38
N LEU A 117 13.13 7.49 7.14
CA LEU A 117 11.75 7.87 6.87
C LEU A 117 10.79 6.68 6.72
N LEU A 118 11.26 5.45 6.95
CA LEU A 118 10.40 4.26 6.95
C LEU A 118 9.33 4.32 8.04
N GLY A 119 9.63 4.89 9.21
CA GLY A 119 8.65 5.10 10.28
C GLY A 119 7.49 6.00 9.83
N VAL A 120 7.80 7.08 9.11
CA VAL A 120 6.78 7.97 8.52
C VAL A 120 5.98 7.20 7.46
N GLY A 121 6.64 6.43 6.60
CA GLY A 121 5.98 5.57 5.61
C GLY A 121 5.00 4.58 6.23
N ILE A 122 5.37 3.97 7.34
CA ILE A 122 4.51 3.04 8.09
C ILE A 122 3.33 3.78 8.72
N LEU A 123 3.51 5.01 9.22
CA LEU A 123 2.38 5.81 9.71
C LEU A 123 1.39 6.15 8.59
N ILE A 124 1.87 6.54 7.41
CA ILE A 124 1.02 6.78 6.23
C ILE A 124 0.23 5.51 5.88
N ASP A 125 0.91 4.37 5.88
CA ASP A 125 0.31 3.09 5.55
C ASP A 125 -0.75 2.68 6.58
N GLN A 126 -0.44 2.71 7.87
CA GLN A 126 -1.31 2.19 8.94
C GLN A 126 -2.47 3.15 9.28
N LEU A 127 -2.18 4.45 9.45
CA LEU A 127 -3.19 5.47 9.82
C LEU A 127 -3.88 6.11 8.61
N GLY A 128 -3.28 5.99 7.43
CA GLY A 128 -3.86 6.39 6.16
C GLY A 128 -4.48 5.19 5.45
N SER A 129 -3.72 4.57 4.56
CA SER A 129 -4.24 3.62 3.58
C SER A 129 -4.97 2.41 4.18
N PHE A 130 -4.40 1.72 5.17
CA PHE A 130 -5.03 0.57 5.82
C PHE A 130 -6.26 0.96 6.64
N LEU A 131 -6.22 2.11 7.31
CA LEU A 131 -7.37 2.59 8.08
C LEU A 131 -8.53 2.93 7.14
N ILE A 132 -8.26 3.59 6.00
CA ILE A 132 -9.26 3.84 4.96
C ILE A 132 -9.81 2.52 4.43
N LEU A 133 -8.94 1.58 4.04
CA LEU A 133 -9.34 0.26 3.55
C LEU A 133 -10.24 -0.47 4.56
N SER A 134 -9.90 -0.43 5.85
CA SER A 134 -10.62 -1.16 6.89
C SER A 134 -11.96 -0.53 7.28
N THR A 135 -12.19 0.74 6.93
CA THR A 135 -13.39 1.50 7.36
C THR A 135 -14.29 1.91 6.21
N ALA A 136 -13.72 2.40 5.12
CA ALA A 136 -14.42 2.94 3.96
C ALA A 136 -14.50 1.94 2.79
N GLY A 137 -13.75 0.84 2.84
CA GLY A 137 -13.82 -0.26 1.88
C GLY A 137 -12.46 -0.75 1.46
#